data_AF-A0A177CRQ0-F1
#
_entry.id   AF-A0A177CRQ0-F1
#
_cell.length_a   1.000
_cell.length_b   1.000
_cell.length_c   1.000
_cell.angle_alpha   90.00
_cell.angle_beta   90.00
_cell.angle_gamma   90.00
#
_symmetry.space_group_name_H-M   'P 1'
#
loop_
_entity.id
_entity.type
_entity.pdbx_description
1 polymer ?
#
loop_
_entity_poly.entity_id
_entity_poly.type
_entity_poly.pdbx_seq_one_letter_code
_entity_poly.pdbx_strand_id
1 'polypeptide(L)'
;LHEAQEAEIAPVSIENNIFVETLLDGIARLGGVRDIIFSSFICILLEIKQQSYPVLYITNAGKRKFSDEEKRAGNLQAAVQFSQPWGLAGIVVAADPVMLWPRVIDFVKSQGLICGSYNGCNNDP
;
A
#
# COMPACT_ATOMS: atom_id res chain seq x y z
N LEU A 1 -1.58 -5.26 -12.42
CA LEU A 1 -2.47 -4.99 -13.58
C LEU A 1 -1.69 -4.29 -14.69
N HIS A 2 -1.01 -3.17 -14.42
CA HIS A 2 -0.22 -2.47 -15.44
C HIS A 2 0.97 -3.28 -15.99
N GLU A 3 1.84 -3.83 -15.12
CA GLU A 3 2.95 -4.71 -15.57
C GLU A 3 2.46 -5.97 -16.30
N ALA A 4 1.31 -6.50 -15.89
CA ALA A 4 0.69 -7.66 -16.56
C ALA A 4 0.12 -7.30 -17.94
N GLN A 5 -0.40 -6.08 -18.14
CA GLN A 5 -0.84 -5.60 -19.44
C GLN A 5 0.34 -5.35 -20.38
N GLU A 6 1.44 -4.75 -19.91
CA GLU A 6 2.65 -4.59 -20.72
C GLU A 6 3.28 -5.94 -21.10
N ALA A 7 3.18 -6.94 -20.23
CA ALA A 7 3.67 -8.29 -20.47
C ALA A 7 2.68 -9.19 -21.24
N GLU A 8 1.54 -8.65 -21.72
CA GLU A 8 0.45 -9.41 -22.36
C GLU A 8 -0.05 -10.62 -21.54
N ILE A 9 0.17 -10.59 -20.22
CA ILE A 9 -0.28 -11.64 -19.32
C ILE A 9 -1.77 -11.44 -19.08
N ALA A 10 -2.56 -12.44 -19.49
CA ALA A 10 -3.99 -12.45 -19.22
C ALA A 10 -4.23 -12.21 -17.72
N PRO A 11 -5.13 -11.27 -17.35
CA PRO A 11 -5.40 -11.00 -15.95
C PRO A 11 -5.94 -12.27 -15.30
N VAL A 12 -5.13 -12.91 -14.47
CA VAL A 12 -5.59 -14.02 -13.64
C VAL A 12 -6.49 -13.43 -12.57
N SER A 13 -7.78 -13.71 -12.67
CA SER A 13 -8.75 -13.40 -11.62
C SER A 13 -8.50 -14.33 -10.43
N ILE A 14 -7.60 -13.94 -9.54
CA ILE A 14 -7.54 -14.53 -8.20
C ILE A 14 -8.76 -14.01 -7.44
N GLU A 15 -9.51 -14.90 -6.80
CA GLU A 15 -10.54 -14.49 -5.86
C GLU A 15 -9.84 -13.83 -4.65
N ASN A 16 -9.80 -12.49 -4.65
CA ASN A 16 -9.13 -11.70 -3.61
C ASN A 16 -9.59 -12.07 -2.19
N ASN A 17 -10.85 -12.50 -2.04
CA ASN A 17 -11.39 -12.97 -0.77
C ASN A 17 -10.66 -14.21 -0.24
N ILE A 18 -10.58 -15.29 -1.04
CA ILE A 18 -9.86 -16.52 -0.68
C ILE A 18 -8.37 -16.23 -0.47
N PHE A 19 -7.76 -15.38 -1.30
CA PHE A 19 -6.36 -15.02 -1.15
C PHE A 19 -6.09 -14.38 0.22
N VAL A 20 -6.89 -13.39 0.61
CA VAL A 20 -6.74 -12.73 1.91
C VAL A 20 -7.02 -13.70 3.05
N GLU A 21 -8.06 -14.53 2.96
CA GLU A 21 -8.37 -15.53 3.99
C GLU A 21 -7.21 -16.50 4.20
N THR A 22 -6.69 -17.07 3.11
CA THR A 22 -5.57 -18.01 3.17
C THR A 22 -4.32 -17.37 3.79
N LEU A 23 -4.06 -16.10 3.46
CA LEU A 23 -2.96 -15.33 4.01
C LEU A 23 -3.14 -15.09 5.52
N LEU A 24 -4.34 -14.67 5.95
CA LEU A 24 -4.64 -14.41 7.35
C LEU A 24 -4.59 -15.69 8.20
N ASP A 25 -5.08 -16.81 7.68
CA ASP A 25 -4.96 -18.13 8.33
C ASP A 25 -3.50 -18.54 8.54
N GLY A 26 -2.67 -18.32 7.52
CA GLY A 26 -1.23 -18.56 7.60
C GLY A 26 -0.56 -17.74 8.70
N ILE A 27 -0.93 -16.45 8.79
CA ILE A 27 -0.40 -15.54 9.80
C ILE A 27 -0.93 -15.88 11.20
N ALA A 28 -2.20 -16.25 11.35
CA ALA A 28 -2.73 -16.68 12.63
C ALA A 28 -1.99 -17.92 13.16
N ARG A 29 -1.64 -18.86 12.28
CA ARG A 29 -0.93 -20.09 12.66
C ARG A 29 0.56 -19.90 12.92
N LEU A 30 1.23 -19.03 12.15
CA LEU A 30 2.68 -18.93 12.14
C LEU A 30 3.21 -17.60 12.70
N GLY A 31 2.34 -16.60 12.90
CA GLY A 31 2.67 -15.22 13.29
C GLY A 31 3.43 -15.14 14.61
N GLY A 32 3.00 -15.89 15.62
CA GLY A 32 3.62 -15.90 16.93
C GLY A 32 3.55 -14.52 17.60
N VAL A 33 4.69 -14.05 18.10
CA VAL A 33 4.82 -12.75 18.82
C VAL A 33 5.38 -11.63 17.94
N ARG A 34 5.37 -11.81 16.62
CA ARG A 34 5.94 -10.82 15.69
C ARG A 34 5.04 -9.60 15.59
N ASP A 35 5.67 -8.43 15.58
CA ASP A 35 4.99 -7.20 15.15
C ASP A 35 4.79 -7.25 13.63
N ILE A 36 3.52 -7.29 13.21
CA ILE A 36 3.13 -7.43 11.81
C ILE A 36 2.40 -6.17 11.36
N ILE A 37 2.76 -5.70 10.17
CA ILE A 37 2.10 -4.61 9.46
C ILE A 37 1.75 -5.11 8.06
N PHE A 38 0.53 -4.82 7.60
CA PHE A 38 0.13 -5.09 6.24
C PHE A 38 0.30 -3.85 5.37
N SER A 39 0.76 -4.05 4.13
CA SER A 39 0.71 -3.02 3.09
C SER A 39 0.24 -3.64 1.78
N SER A 40 -0.84 -3.12 1.18
CA SER A 40 -1.39 -3.74 -0.03
C SER A 40 -2.24 -2.78 -0.89
N PHE A 41 -2.33 -3.07 -2.19
CA PHE A 41 -3.27 -2.40 -3.08
C PHE A 41 -4.73 -2.79 -2.78
N ILE A 42 -4.98 -3.95 -2.16
CA ILE A 42 -6.31 -4.41 -1.71
C ILE A 42 -6.55 -4.15 -0.21
N CYS A 43 -5.96 -3.09 0.32
CA CYS A 43 -5.95 -2.74 1.75
C CYS A 43 -7.34 -2.68 2.41
N ILE A 44 -8.39 -2.26 1.70
CA ILE A 44 -9.76 -2.21 2.24
C ILE A 44 -10.23 -3.61 2.66
N LEU A 45 -10.00 -4.62 1.82
CA LEU A 45 -10.44 -5.99 2.11
C LEU A 45 -9.68 -6.55 3.32
N LEU A 46 -8.40 -6.24 3.43
CA LEU A 46 -7.58 -6.61 4.57
C LEU A 46 -8.10 -5.95 5.85
N GLU A 47 -8.33 -4.63 5.84
CA GLU A 47 -8.82 -3.87 7.00
C GLU A 47 -10.22 -4.34 7.45
N ILE A 48 -11.08 -4.77 6.52
CA ILE A 48 -12.39 -5.32 6.86
C ILE A 48 -12.28 -6.72 7.48
N LYS A 49 -11.37 -7.57 6.97
CA LYS A 49 -11.26 -8.97 7.43
C LYS A 49 -10.46 -9.14 8.72
N GLN A 50 -9.62 -8.19 9.08
CA GLN A 50 -8.84 -8.24 10.32
C GLN A 50 -8.64 -6.84 10.90
N GLN A 51 -8.56 -6.74 12.22
CA GLN A 51 -8.25 -5.49 12.95
C GLN A 51 -7.12 -5.68 13.98
N SER A 52 -6.37 -6.78 13.86
CA SER A 52 -5.29 -7.13 14.80
C SER A 52 -3.97 -6.46 14.44
N TYR A 53 -3.77 -6.13 13.16
CA TYR A 53 -2.54 -5.58 12.62
C TYR A 53 -2.82 -4.30 11.83
N PRO A 54 -1.97 -3.27 11.94
CA PRO A 54 -2.11 -2.05 11.16
C PRO A 54 -2.06 -2.35 9.65
N VAL A 55 -2.98 -1.76 8.89
CA VAL A 55 -2.98 -1.83 7.42
C VAL A 55 -2.59 -0.47 6.84
N LEU A 56 -1.62 -0.49 5.93
CA LEU A 56 -1.18 0.67 5.16
C LEU A 56 -1.57 0.50 3.70
N TYR A 57 -1.89 1.61 3.04
CA TYR A 57 -2.12 1.64 1.60
C TYR A 57 -0.80 1.88 0.86
N ILE A 58 -0.30 0.86 0.16
CA ILE A 58 0.84 1.03 -0.76
C ILE A 58 0.36 1.62 -2.09
N THR A 59 1.06 2.64 -2.57
CA THR A 59 0.65 3.41 -3.75
C THR A 59 1.84 3.83 -4.62
N ASN A 60 1.58 3.99 -5.92
CA ASN A 60 2.53 4.57 -6.87
C ASN A 60 2.47 6.11 -6.90
N ALA A 61 1.64 6.74 -6.06
CA ALA A 61 1.52 8.19 -5.97
C ALA A 61 2.90 8.88 -5.91
N GLY A 62 3.13 9.82 -6.83
CA GLY A 62 4.38 10.56 -6.93
C GLY A 62 5.41 9.98 -7.89
N LYS A 63 5.23 8.74 -8.40
CA LYS A 63 5.99 8.25 -9.55
C LYS A 63 5.58 9.02 -10.82
N ARG A 64 6.47 9.06 -11.83
CA ARG A 64 6.13 9.62 -13.15
C ARG A 64 4.90 8.91 -13.70
N LYS A 65 4.03 9.66 -14.39
CA LYS A 65 2.80 9.19 -15.04
C LYS A 65 3.11 8.12 -16.10
N PHE A 66 3.42 6.92 -15.69
CA PHE A 66 3.18 5.73 -16.49
C PHE A 66 1.77 5.29 -16.13
N SER A 67 0.79 5.92 -16.78
CA SER A 67 -0.60 5.44 -16.84
C SER A 67 -1.20 4.88 -15.54
N ASP A 68 -0.96 5.53 -14.40
CA ASP A 68 -1.74 5.28 -13.19
C ASP A 68 -3.16 5.85 -13.43
N GLU A 69 -3.99 5.10 -14.14
CA GLU A 69 -5.43 5.39 -14.31
C GLU A 69 -6.21 5.19 -12.99
N GLU A 70 -5.53 4.64 -11.99
CA GLU A 70 -6.06 4.43 -10.66
C GLU A 70 -6.18 5.77 -9.90
N LYS A 71 -7.38 6.35 -9.93
CA LYS A 71 -7.70 7.67 -9.34
C LYS A 71 -7.29 7.80 -7.87
N ARG A 72 -7.34 6.72 -7.10
CA ARG A 72 -6.93 6.66 -5.68
C ARG A 72 -5.40 6.67 -5.48
N ALA A 73 -4.61 6.48 -6.54
CA ALA A 73 -3.15 6.55 -6.55
C ALA A 73 -2.61 7.74 -7.36
N GLY A 74 -3.49 8.54 -7.98
CA GLY A 74 -3.09 9.55 -8.97
C GLY A 74 -2.20 10.67 -8.42
N ASN A 75 -2.21 10.90 -7.11
CA ASN A 75 -1.24 11.73 -6.38
C ASN A 75 -1.28 11.44 -4.87
N LEU A 76 -0.34 12.03 -4.13
CA LEU A 76 -0.19 11.82 -2.69
C LEU A 76 -1.42 12.25 -1.89
N GLN A 77 -2.03 13.39 -2.24
CA GLN A 77 -3.21 13.89 -1.55
C GLN A 77 -4.41 12.94 -1.73
N ALA A 78 -4.61 12.42 -2.95
CA ALA A 78 -5.62 11.42 -3.22
C ALA A 78 -5.39 10.13 -2.42
N ALA A 79 -4.14 9.70 -2.25
CA ALA A 79 -3.81 8.51 -1.46
C ALA A 79 -4.11 8.70 0.03
N VAL A 80 -3.80 9.87 0.59
CA VAL A 80 -4.16 10.25 1.97
C VAL A 80 -5.68 10.29 2.14
N GLN A 81 -6.40 10.97 1.25
CA GLN A 81 -7.85 11.08 1.29
C GLN A 81 -8.55 9.73 1.12
N PHE A 82 -7.97 8.83 0.33
CA PHE A 82 -8.44 7.46 0.21
C PHE A 82 -8.27 6.68 1.52
N SER A 83 -7.18 6.90 2.26
CA SER A 83 -6.84 6.08 3.43
C SER A 83 -7.71 6.36 4.65
N GLN A 84 -8.08 7.62 4.87
CA GLN A 84 -8.77 8.06 6.10
C GLN A 84 -10.16 7.42 6.31
N PRO A 85 -11.08 7.38 5.32
CA PRO A 85 -12.43 6.83 5.54
C PRO A 85 -12.44 5.34 5.87
N TRP A 86 -11.40 4.61 5.47
CA TRP A 86 -11.26 3.18 5.72
C TRP A 86 -10.50 2.87 7.01
N GLY A 87 -10.06 3.88 7.76
CA GLY A 87 -9.34 3.66 9.03
C GLY A 87 -7.92 3.11 8.86
N LEU A 88 -7.32 3.21 7.66
CA LEU A 88 -5.98 2.71 7.41
C LEU A 88 -4.96 3.48 8.26
N ALA A 89 -3.97 2.76 8.80
CA ALA A 89 -2.96 3.32 9.70
C ALA A 89 -1.94 4.21 8.97
N GLY A 90 -1.82 4.10 7.65
CA GLY A 90 -0.86 4.90 6.89
C GLY A 90 -0.82 4.60 5.41
N ILE A 91 0.18 5.19 4.75
CA ILE A 91 0.48 4.95 3.33
C ILE A 91 1.95 4.57 3.13
N VAL A 92 2.22 3.79 2.09
CA VAL A 92 3.57 3.44 1.64
C VAL A 92 3.76 3.97 0.22
N VAL A 93 4.72 4.86 0.02
CA VAL A 93 5.00 5.50 -1.27
C VAL A 93 6.33 5.02 -1.85
N ALA A 94 6.62 5.32 -3.11
CA ALA A 94 7.94 5.05 -3.67
C ALA A 94 9.02 5.88 -2.93
N ALA A 95 10.24 5.36 -2.80
CA ALA A 95 11.33 6.09 -2.13
C ALA A 95 11.80 7.32 -2.94
N ASP A 96 11.90 7.22 -4.27
CA ASP A 96 12.48 8.31 -5.09
C ASP A 96 11.73 9.66 -4.93
N PRO A 97 10.38 9.70 -4.94
CA PRO A 97 9.64 10.92 -4.65
C PRO A 97 9.92 11.50 -3.26
N VAL A 98 10.13 10.65 -2.25
CA VAL A 98 10.42 11.07 -0.87
C VAL A 98 11.81 11.70 -0.79
N MET A 99 12.80 11.12 -1.47
CA MET A 99 14.17 11.66 -1.52
C MET A 99 14.23 13.01 -2.21
N LEU A 100 13.46 13.18 -3.30
CA LEU A 100 13.37 14.45 -4.02
C LEU A 100 12.54 15.50 -3.25
N TRP A 101 11.53 15.07 -2.50
CA TRP A 101 10.59 15.95 -1.81
C TRP A 101 10.32 15.48 -0.37
N PRO A 102 11.27 15.69 0.58
CA PRO A 102 11.13 15.21 1.96
C PRO A 102 9.87 15.72 2.68
N ARG A 103 9.34 16.89 2.27
CA ARG A 103 8.08 17.48 2.78
C ARG A 103 6.86 16.56 2.62
N VAL A 104 6.94 15.57 1.73
CA VAL A 104 5.92 14.51 1.59
C VAL A 104 5.73 13.78 2.92
N ILE A 105 6.80 13.52 3.66
CA ILE A 105 6.74 12.85 4.96
C ILE A 105 5.96 13.70 5.96
N ASP A 106 6.28 14.99 6.03
CA ASP A 106 5.61 15.93 6.94
C ASP A 106 4.12 16.06 6.62
N PHE A 107 3.78 16.14 5.32
CA PHE A 107 2.40 16.18 4.87
C PHE A 107 1.62 14.93 5.31
N VAL A 108 2.17 13.73 5.12
CA VAL A 108 1.48 12.49 5.54
C VAL A 108 1.32 12.43 7.05
N LYS A 109 2.39 12.73 7.79
CA LYS A 109 2.38 12.73 9.26
C LYS A 109 1.42 13.77 9.83
N SER A 110 1.29 14.94 9.21
CA SER A 110 0.34 15.97 9.65
C SER A 110 -1.12 15.54 9.52
N GLN A 111 -1.40 14.46 8.79
CA GLN A 111 -2.72 13.86 8.62
C GLN A 111 -2.98 12.72 9.60
N GLY A 112 -2.07 12.49 10.57
CA GLY A 112 -2.15 11.41 11.54
C GLY A 112 -1.80 10.04 10.98
N LEU A 113 -1.17 9.97 9.80
CA LEU A 113 -0.87 8.73 9.10
C LEU A 113 0.61 8.35 9.22
N ILE A 114 0.88 7.05 9.27
CA ILE A 114 2.23 6.51 9.09
C ILE A 114 2.65 6.71 7.64
N CYS A 115 3.90 7.14 7.43
CA CYS A 115 4.51 7.27 6.11
C CYS A 115 5.65 6.25 5.96
N GLY A 116 5.44 5.24 5.13
CA GLY A 116 6.48 4.29 4.72
C GLY A 116 6.94 4.54 3.29
N SER A 117 8.08 3.97 2.93
CA SER A 117 8.59 3.96 1.54
C SER A 117 8.91 2.55 1.06
N TYR A 118 8.99 2.34 -0.26
CA TYR A 118 9.46 1.09 -0.87
C TYR A 118 10.35 1.34 -2.11
N ASN A 119 11.17 0.35 -2.46
CA ASN A 119 12.11 0.31 -3.59
C ASN A 119 13.15 1.46 -3.60
N GLY A 120 13.92 1.55 -4.69
CA GLY A 120 14.88 2.64 -4.93
C GLY A 120 15.94 2.72 -3.83
N CYS A 121 16.18 3.94 -3.36
CA CYS A 121 17.15 4.24 -2.30
C CYS A 121 16.88 3.54 -0.96
N ASN A 122 15.73 2.90 -0.75
CA ASN A 122 15.52 2.08 0.46
C ASN A 122 16.48 0.88 0.55
N ASN A 123 17.01 0.43 -0.58
CA ASN A 123 17.91 -0.72 -0.64
C ASN A 123 19.39 -0.32 -0.59
N ASP A 124 19.68 0.99 -0.54
CA ASP A 124 21.04 1.53 -0.46
C ASP A 124 21.35 1.87 1.01
N PRO A 125 22.31 1.17 1.67
CA PRO A 125 22.61 1.31 3.09
C PRO A 125 23.34 2.61 3.46
#